data_AF-A0A672FI74-F1
#
_entry.id   AF-A0A672FI74-F1
#
_cell.length_a   1.000
_cell.length_b   1.000
_cell.length_c   1.000
_cell.angle_alpha   90.00
_cell.angle_beta   90.00
_cell.angle_gamma   90.00
#
_symmetry.space_group_name_H-M   'P 1'
#
loop_
_entity.id
_entity.type
_entity.pdbx_description
1 polymer ?
#
loop_
_entity_poly.entity_id
_entity_poly.type
_entity_poly.pdbx_seq_one_letter_code
_entity_poly.pdbx_strand_id
1 'polypeptide(L)'
;MKQEVRQQQDFLSFSEETKKKKKKEKKERKEKKDPQEITVFDPAGNSYYHWLFIITVPVMYNWTLIIARACFEELQSDYLFLWFILDFLSDSLYIADMVFRTRTGYLEQGLLVKDELKLRERYMKSFQFRLDVASMVPTDVLYLLVGTKYPEIRLNKLLRFNRMLEFFQRTETRTNYPNALRISNLVMYIVIIIHWNACLYYSFSKAIGFGADRFVYPDPSDPEFGRLVRKYAYSMYWSTLTLTTIGETPPPVENSEYFFVVTDFLVGVLIFATIVGNVGSMITNMNAARADFQARIDAIKQYMSFRKVTKDLEKRVIKWFDFLWTNKKAVDEREVLKYLPDKLRAEIAINVHLDTLKKVRIFADCEAGLLVELVLKLQPQVYSPGDYICKKGDIGREMYIIKEGKLAVVADDGVTQFVVLSDGSYFGEISILAIKGSKAGNRRTANIRSIGYSDLFCLSKDDLMEALTEYPDAKAILEEKGRQILMKDGLLDLEVAAQGPDPKEMEEKVERMSSSLDVLQTRYARLLAEHEATHSKLKHRVSRLERKVVPPPRADQLSAAPPSAALDAKDEERK
;
A
#
# COMPACT_ATOMS: atom_id res chain seq x y z
N MET A 1 9.31 10.21 -82.13
CA MET A 1 8.04 9.45 -82.29
C MET A 1 8.04 8.04 -81.72
N LYS A 2 8.67 6.98 -82.29
CA LYS A 2 8.53 5.60 -81.75
C LYS A 2 9.08 5.39 -80.33
N GLN A 3 10.10 6.16 -79.92
CA GLN A 3 10.70 6.08 -78.59
C GLN A 3 9.86 6.80 -77.51
N GLU A 4 9.23 7.92 -77.86
CA GLU A 4 8.37 8.70 -76.95
C GLU A 4 7.07 7.95 -76.63
N VAL A 5 6.46 7.30 -77.63
CA VAL A 5 5.24 6.49 -77.41
C VAL A 5 5.51 5.32 -76.46
N ARG A 6 6.71 4.72 -76.53
CA ARG A 6 7.10 3.60 -75.67
C ARG A 6 7.34 4.05 -74.22
N GLN A 7 8.00 5.20 -74.02
CA GLN A 7 8.15 5.80 -72.68
C GLN A 7 6.81 6.19 -72.07
N GLN A 8 5.86 6.66 -72.88
CA GLN A 8 4.53 7.02 -72.41
C GLN A 8 3.70 5.79 -72.01
N GLN A 9 3.84 4.67 -72.74
CA GLN A 9 3.24 3.39 -72.37
C GLN A 9 3.86 2.78 -71.10
N ASP A 10 5.18 2.86 -70.94
CA ASP A 10 5.86 2.38 -69.73
C ASP A 10 5.49 3.23 -68.49
N PHE A 11 5.28 4.54 -68.66
CA PHE A 11 4.81 5.40 -67.58
C PHE A 11 3.35 5.10 -67.18
N LEU A 12 2.48 4.81 -68.16
CA LEU A 12 1.10 4.41 -67.92
C LEU A 12 1.02 3.06 -67.20
N SER A 13 1.82 2.07 -67.61
CA SER A 13 1.86 0.75 -66.97
C SER A 13 2.38 0.83 -65.53
N PHE A 14 3.42 1.63 -65.28
CA PHE A 14 3.95 1.90 -63.94
C PHE A 14 2.91 2.62 -63.06
N SER A 15 2.19 3.60 -63.61
CA SER A 15 1.12 4.30 -62.87
C SER A 15 -0.04 3.36 -62.51
N GLU A 16 -0.40 2.40 -63.36
CA GLU A 16 -1.45 1.42 -63.07
C GLU A 16 -1.02 0.41 -62.00
N GLU A 17 0.21 -0.10 -62.06
CA GLU A 17 0.74 -0.99 -61.02
C GLU A 17 0.80 -0.29 -59.66
N THR A 18 1.21 0.98 -59.64
CA THR A 18 1.25 1.78 -58.41
C THR A 18 -0.15 2.00 -57.83
N LYS A 19 -1.16 2.23 -58.69
CA LYS A 19 -2.57 2.31 -58.28
C LYS A 19 -3.09 0.97 -57.75
N LYS A 20 -2.72 -0.16 -58.36
CA LYS A 20 -3.09 -1.51 -57.89
C LYS A 20 -2.45 -1.82 -56.54
N LYS A 21 -1.16 -1.52 -56.35
CA LYS A 21 -0.48 -1.66 -55.04
C LYS A 21 -1.14 -0.81 -53.96
N LYS A 22 -1.40 0.48 -54.23
CA LYS A 22 -2.12 1.35 -53.28
C LYS A 22 -3.55 0.88 -52.97
N LYS A 23 -4.26 0.29 -53.94
CA LYS A 23 -5.57 -0.34 -53.70
C LYS A 23 -5.45 -1.59 -52.85
N LYS A 24 -4.43 -2.43 -53.07
CA LYS A 24 -4.16 -3.64 -52.27
C LYS A 24 -3.79 -3.30 -50.84
N GLU A 25 -2.89 -2.33 -50.64
CA GLU A 25 -2.55 -1.80 -49.32
C GLU A 25 -3.77 -1.16 -48.63
N LYS A 26 -4.59 -0.38 -49.35
CA LYS A 26 -5.85 0.14 -48.78
C LYS A 26 -6.86 -0.96 -48.43
N LYS A 27 -6.84 -2.10 -49.13
CA LYS A 27 -7.72 -3.24 -48.84
C LYS A 27 -7.23 -4.00 -47.61
N GLU A 28 -5.92 -4.27 -47.53
CA GLU A 28 -5.28 -4.88 -46.34
C GLU A 28 -5.41 -3.99 -45.10
N ARG A 29 -5.32 -2.66 -45.26
CA ARG A 29 -5.54 -1.70 -44.17
C ARG A 29 -7.00 -1.57 -43.74
N LYS A 30 -7.96 -1.92 -44.62
CA LYS A 30 -9.39 -2.00 -44.29
C LYS A 30 -9.79 -3.36 -43.69
N GLU A 31 -9.03 -4.43 -43.97
CA GLU A 31 -9.24 -5.76 -43.38
C GLU A 31 -8.65 -5.90 -41.97
N LYS A 32 -7.62 -5.11 -41.62
CA LYS A 32 -7.22 -4.91 -40.22
C LYS A 32 -8.24 -4.02 -39.51
N LYS A 33 -9.36 -4.63 -39.08
CA LYS A 33 -10.24 -4.02 -38.07
C LYS A 33 -9.38 -3.61 -36.88
N ASP A 34 -9.51 -2.37 -36.42
CA ASP A 34 -8.99 -1.95 -35.12
C ASP A 34 -9.42 -3.00 -34.07
N PRO A 35 -8.53 -3.43 -33.15
CA PRO A 35 -8.92 -4.38 -32.13
C PRO A 35 -10.13 -3.81 -31.41
N GLN A 36 -11.28 -4.49 -31.48
CA GLN A 36 -12.43 -4.10 -30.68
C GLN A 36 -11.95 -4.05 -29.24
N GLU A 37 -12.11 -2.90 -28.57
CA GLU A 37 -11.83 -2.77 -27.14
C GLU A 37 -12.80 -3.67 -26.40
N ILE A 38 -12.36 -4.90 -26.16
CA ILE A 38 -13.12 -5.90 -25.43
C ILE A 38 -13.16 -5.48 -23.97
N THR A 39 -14.35 -5.49 -23.39
CA THR A 39 -14.58 -5.20 -21.97
C THR A 39 -14.10 -6.36 -21.11
N VAL A 40 -12.83 -6.28 -20.67
CA VAL A 40 -12.24 -7.17 -19.67
C VAL A 40 -12.41 -6.55 -18.29
N PHE A 41 -12.96 -7.32 -17.35
CA PHE A 41 -13.12 -6.87 -15.98
C PHE A 41 -11.82 -7.07 -15.21
N ASP A 42 -11.25 -5.97 -14.72
CA ASP A 42 -10.11 -6.01 -13.82
C ASP A 42 -10.55 -6.58 -12.45
N PRO A 43 -9.95 -7.68 -11.98
CA PRO A 43 -10.18 -8.17 -10.64
C PRO A 43 -9.95 -7.11 -9.57
N ALA A 44 -8.98 -6.20 -9.72
CA ALA A 44 -8.73 -5.17 -8.72
C ALA A 44 -9.77 -4.03 -8.71
N GLY A 45 -10.56 -3.91 -9.79
CA GLY A 45 -11.49 -2.82 -10.02
C GLY A 45 -12.74 -2.84 -9.13
N ASN A 46 -13.41 -1.68 -9.03
CA ASN A 46 -14.65 -1.53 -8.28
C ASN A 46 -15.82 -2.31 -8.87
N SER A 47 -15.90 -2.44 -10.19
CA SER A 47 -16.97 -3.20 -10.86
C SER A 47 -16.98 -4.67 -10.45
N TYR A 48 -15.79 -5.28 -10.34
CA TYR A 48 -15.66 -6.66 -9.87
C TYR A 48 -16.11 -6.81 -8.41
N TYR A 49 -15.74 -5.85 -7.55
CA TYR A 49 -16.16 -5.84 -6.15
C TYR A 49 -17.69 -5.72 -5.99
N HIS A 50 -18.33 -4.80 -6.72
CA HIS A 50 -19.79 -4.65 -6.69
C HIS A 50 -20.49 -5.90 -7.23
N TRP A 51 -19.94 -6.53 -8.27
CA TRP A 51 -20.47 -7.79 -8.79
C TRP A 51 -20.39 -8.92 -7.76
N LEU A 52 -19.27 -9.05 -7.04
CA LEU A 52 -19.15 -10.02 -5.95
C LEU A 52 -20.18 -9.80 -4.83
N PHE A 53 -20.48 -8.54 -4.49
CA PHE A 53 -21.55 -8.23 -3.54
C PHE A 53 -22.91 -8.74 -4.03
N ILE A 54 -23.25 -8.46 -5.30
CA ILE A 54 -24.49 -8.94 -5.93
C ILE A 54 -24.58 -10.46 -5.88
N ILE A 55 -23.48 -11.18 -6.15
CA ILE A 55 -23.44 -12.65 -6.12
C ILE A 55 -23.47 -13.21 -4.69
N THR A 56 -23.06 -12.46 -3.68
CA THR A 56 -23.13 -12.93 -2.29
C THR A 56 -24.58 -13.06 -1.82
N VAL A 57 -25.50 -12.24 -2.33
CA VAL A 57 -26.93 -12.30 -2.00
C VAL A 57 -27.59 -13.66 -2.35
N PRO A 58 -27.53 -14.17 -3.59
CA PRO A 58 -28.07 -15.48 -3.93
C PRO A 58 -27.35 -16.63 -3.20
N VAL A 59 -26.05 -16.50 -2.89
CA VAL A 59 -25.35 -17.52 -2.08
C VAL A 59 -25.93 -17.59 -0.67
N MET A 60 -26.08 -16.45 0.01
CA MET A 60 -26.70 -16.37 1.34
C MET A 60 -28.16 -16.84 1.35
N TYR A 61 -28.91 -16.47 0.31
CA TYR A 61 -30.29 -16.93 0.10
C TYR A 61 -30.35 -18.46 0.04
N ASN A 62 -29.55 -19.09 -0.82
CA ASN A 62 -29.56 -20.55 -0.98
C ASN A 62 -29.07 -21.26 0.29
N TRP A 63 -28.03 -20.74 0.94
CA TRP A 63 -27.47 -21.32 2.16
C TRP A 63 -28.40 -21.29 3.37
N THR A 64 -29.31 -20.32 3.44
CA THR A 64 -30.27 -20.22 4.55
C THR A 64 -31.62 -20.85 4.17
N LEU A 65 -32.16 -20.55 3.00
CA LEU A 65 -33.55 -20.91 2.70
C LEU A 65 -33.73 -22.33 2.14
N ILE A 66 -32.74 -22.95 1.50
CA ILE A 66 -32.91 -24.32 0.99
C ILE A 66 -33.15 -25.29 2.14
N ILE A 67 -32.30 -25.25 3.18
CA ILE A 67 -32.44 -26.13 4.34
C ILE A 67 -33.69 -25.81 5.15
N ALA A 68 -34.01 -24.53 5.33
CA ALA A 68 -35.23 -24.12 6.02
C ALA A 68 -36.50 -24.61 5.31
N ARG A 69 -36.55 -24.49 3.97
CA ARG A 69 -37.69 -24.96 3.16
C ARG A 69 -37.80 -26.49 3.16
N ALA A 70 -36.67 -27.20 3.21
CA ALA A 70 -36.66 -28.66 3.28
C ALA A 70 -37.19 -29.18 4.64
N CYS A 71 -36.84 -28.52 5.75
CA CYS A 71 -37.25 -28.96 7.08
C CYS A 71 -38.64 -28.45 7.51
N PHE A 72 -39.01 -27.22 7.12
CA PHE A 72 -40.30 -26.61 7.44
C PHE A 72 -41.20 -26.59 6.21
N GLU A 73 -41.94 -27.68 5.96
CA GLU A 73 -42.74 -27.86 4.73
C GLU A 73 -43.76 -26.76 4.47
N GLU A 74 -44.39 -26.21 5.51
CA GLU A 74 -45.32 -25.07 5.43
C GLU A 74 -44.69 -23.86 4.73
N LEU A 75 -43.40 -23.63 4.99
CA LEU A 75 -42.65 -22.55 4.35
C LEU A 75 -42.60 -22.76 2.83
N GLN A 76 -42.43 -24.00 2.37
CA GLN A 76 -42.38 -24.34 0.94
C GLN A 76 -43.78 -24.33 0.30
N SER A 77 -44.79 -24.90 0.96
CA SER A 77 -46.14 -25.05 0.39
C SER A 77 -46.87 -23.72 0.24
N ASP A 78 -46.80 -22.86 1.25
CA ASP A 78 -47.65 -21.67 1.35
C ASP A 78 -47.18 -20.55 0.41
N TYR A 79 -45.88 -20.54 0.09
CA TYR A 79 -45.22 -19.51 -0.72
C TYR A 79 -44.59 -20.07 -2.00
N LEU A 80 -45.07 -21.20 -2.50
CA LEU A 80 -44.46 -21.94 -3.61
C LEU A 80 -44.14 -21.08 -4.84
N PHE A 81 -45.07 -20.21 -5.27
CA PHE A 81 -44.87 -19.33 -6.43
C PHE A 81 -43.75 -18.30 -6.21
N LEU A 82 -43.68 -17.69 -5.03
CA LEU A 82 -42.63 -16.75 -4.66
C LEU A 82 -41.26 -17.44 -4.69
N TRP A 83 -41.19 -18.68 -4.20
CA TRP A 83 -39.92 -19.42 -4.20
C TRP A 83 -39.41 -19.71 -5.60
N PHE A 84 -40.27 -20.12 -6.53
CA PHE A 84 -39.85 -20.31 -7.92
C PHE A 84 -39.27 -19.04 -8.54
N ILE A 85 -39.84 -17.87 -8.26
CA ILE A 85 -39.31 -16.59 -8.76
C ILE A 85 -37.92 -16.33 -8.19
N LEU A 86 -37.75 -16.47 -6.87
CA LEU A 86 -36.46 -16.23 -6.19
C LEU A 86 -35.39 -17.24 -6.61
N ASP A 87 -35.77 -18.51 -6.76
CA ASP A 87 -34.92 -19.60 -7.23
C ASP A 87 -34.42 -19.33 -8.67
N PHE A 88 -35.33 -18.95 -9.57
CA PHE A 88 -34.97 -18.63 -10.96
C PHE A 88 -34.10 -17.37 -11.06
N LEU A 89 -34.37 -16.34 -10.25
CA LEU A 89 -33.55 -15.14 -10.18
C LEU A 89 -32.13 -15.47 -9.69
N SER A 90 -32.02 -16.31 -8.67
CA SER A 90 -30.76 -16.79 -8.12
C SER A 90 -29.94 -17.57 -9.16
N ASP A 91 -30.59 -18.49 -9.87
CA ASP A 91 -29.95 -19.27 -10.95
C ASP A 91 -29.51 -18.38 -12.13
N SER A 92 -30.33 -17.39 -12.50
CA SER A 92 -29.98 -16.41 -13.54
C SER A 92 -28.74 -15.60 -13.17
N LEU A 93 -28.60 -15.17 -11.90
CA LEU A 93 -27.42 -14.47 -11.40
C LEU A 93 -26.17 -15.36 -11.42
N TYR A 94 -26.29 -16.65 -11.10
CA TYR A 94 -25.16 -17.58 -11.18
C TYR A 94 -24.70 -17.86 -12.61
N ILE A 95 -25.62 -17.96 -13.57
CA ILE A 95 -25.27 -18.06 -14.99
C ILE A 95 -24.56 -16.79 -15.43
N ALA A 96 -25.08 -15.61 -15.06
CA ALA A 96 -24.42 -14.34 -15.32
C ALA A 96 -23.02 -14.28 -14.69
N ASP A 97 -22.81 -14.82 -13.50
CA ASP A 97 -21.49 -14.91 -12.86
C ASP A 97 -20.50 -15.75 -13.67
N MET A 98 -20.95 -16.89 -14.22
CA MET A 98 -20.09 -17.71 -15.07
C MET A 98 -19.67 -16.96 -16.33
N VAL A 99 -20.60 -16.24 -16.98
CA VAL A 99 -20.29 -15.40 -18.14
C VAL A 99 -19.32 -14.29 -17.74
N PHE A 100 -19.55 -13.62 -16.62
CA PHE A 100 -18.68 -12.57 -16.08
C PHE A 100 -17.26 -13.08 -15.82
N ARG A 101 -17.11 -14.31 -15.28
CA ARG A 101 -15.82 -14.96 -15.05
C ARG A 101 -15.04 -15.24 -16.33
N THR A 102 -15.71 -15.58 -17.43
CA THR A 102 -15.01 -15.79 -18.72
C THR A 102 -14.31 -14.52 -19.24
N ARG A 103 -14.72 -13.34 -18.74
CA ARG A 103 -14.17 -12.02 -19.08
C ARG A 103 -13.40 -11.35 -17.93
N THR A 104 -13.14 -12.08 -16.85
CA THR A 104 -12.35 -11.56 -15.73
C THR A 104 -10.87 -11.72 -16.04
N GLY A 105 -10.12 -10.62 -15.99
CA GLY A 105 -8.68 -10.59 -16.25
C GLY A 105 -7.87 -11.31 -15.17
N TYR A 106 -6.60 -11.60 -15.45
CA TYR A 106 -5.63 -12.04 -14.45
C TYR A 106 -4.28 -11.37 -14.71
N LEU A 107 -3.43 -11.33 -13.69
CA LEU A 107 -2.08 -10.78 -13.81
C LEU A 107 -1.11 -11.86 -14.26
N GLU A 108 -0.38 -11.60 -15.33
CA GLU A 108 0.75 -12.39 -15.81
C GLU A 108 1.97 -11.45 -15.88
N GLN A 109 3.03 -11.76 -15.13
CA GLN A 109 4.21 -10.88 -15.01
C GLN A 109 3.88 -9.43 -14.58
N GLY A 110 2.83 -9.25 -13.79
CA GLY A 110 2.38 -7.93 -13.33
C GLY A 110 1.55 -7.14 -14.34
N LEU A 111 1.29 -7.69 -15.54
CA LEU A 111 0.44 -7.07 -16.56
C LEU A 111 -0.92 -7.78 -16.63
N LEU A 112 -1.98 -6.99 -16.76
CA LEU A 112 -3.34 -7.51 -16.89
C LEU A 112 -3.52 -8.12 -18.29
N VAL A 113 -3.70 -9.44 -18.33
CA VAL A 113 -4.00 -10.17 -19.58
C VAL A 113 -5.43 -9.87 -20.01
N LYS A 114 -5.61 -9.42 -21.25
CA LYS A 114 -6.91 -9.04 -21.84
C LYS A 114 -7.39 -9.96 -22.98
N ASP A 115 -6.67 -11.03 -23.27
CA ASP A 115 -6.98 -11.97 -24.35
C ASP A 115 -8.10 -12.94 -23.95
N GLU A 116 -9.28 -12.82 -24.57
CA GLU A 116 -10.48 -13.60 -24.24
C GLU A 116 -10.26 -15.12 -24.26
N LEU A 117 -9.48 -15.63 -25.22
CA LEU A 117 -9.26 -17.07 -25.35
C LEU A 117 -8.45 -17.57 -24.16
N LYS A 118 -7.42 -16.82 -23.76
CA LYS A 118 -6.62 -17.13 -22.58
C LYS A 118 -7.43 -17.03 -21.29
N LEU A 119 -8.31 -16.02 -21.16
CA LEU A 119 -9.18 -15.88 -19.98
C LEU A 119 -10.13 -17.06 -19.85
N ARG A 120 -10.82 -17.42 -20.94
CA ARG A 120 -11.77 -18.54 -20.97
C ARG A 120 -11.09 -19.88 -20.74
N GLU A 121 -9.96 -20.15 -21.39
CA GLU A 121 -9.21 -21.40 -21.22
C GLU A 121 -8.74 -21.56 -19.77
N ARG A 122 -8.20 -20.49 -19.17
CA ARG A 122 -7.80 -20.48 -17.76
C ARG A 122 -8.98 -20.78 -16.85
N TYR A 123 -10.12 -20.12 -17.06
CA TYR A 123 -11.32 -20.37 -16.26
C TYR A 123 -11.81 -21.81 -16.42
N MET A 124 -11.92 -22.34 -17.64
CA MET A 124 -12.38 -23.72 -17.90
C MET A 124 -11.46 -24.79 -17.29
N LYS A 125 -10.15 -24.51 -17.19
CA LYS A 125 -9.18 -25.40 -16.52
C LYS A 125 -9.21 -25.30 -14.99
N SER A 126 -9.79 -24.22 -14.44
CA SER A 126 -9.82 -23.99 -12.99
C SER A 126 -10.75 -24.97 -12.26
N PHE A 127 -10.40 -25.30 -11.01
CA PHE A 127 -11.28 -26.08 -10.14
C PHE A 127 -12.62 -25.37 -9.88
N GLN A 128 -12.60 -24.03 -9.83
CA GLN A 128 -13.80 -23.21 -9.64
C GLN A 128 -14.83 -23.43 -10.75
N PHE A 129 -14.41 -23.57 -12.01
CA PHE A 129 -15.34 -23.87 -13.10
C PHE A 129 -16.07 -25.20 -12.92
N ARG A 130 -15.39 -26.22 -12.37
CA ARG A 130 -16.03 -27.52 -12.08
C ARG A 130 -17.13 -27.37 -11.02
N LEU A 131 -16.86 -26.61 -9.96
CA LEU A 131 -17.87 -26.29 -8.93
C LEU A 131 -19.02 -25.46 -9.51
N ASP A 132 -18.71 -24.49 -10.35
CA ASP A 132 -19.70 -23.63 -10.99
C ASP A 132 -20.65 -24.45 -11.89
N VAL A 133 -20.10 -25.38 -12.69
CA VAL A 133 -20.90 -26.31 -13.51
C VAL A 133 -21.72 -27.26 -12.64
N ALA A 134 -21.13 -27.86 -11.61
CA ALA A 134 -21.83 -28.77 -10.71
C ALA A 134 -23.02 -28.08 -10.00
N SER A 135 -22.86 -26.81 -9.62
CA SER A 135 -23.95 -26.01 -9.03
C SER A 135 -25.08 -25.71 -10.01
N MET A 136 -24.80 -25.65 -11.31
CA MET A 136 -25.78 -25.29 -12.35
C MET A 136 -26.47 -26.50 -12.98
N VAL A 137 -26.15 -27.72 -12.55
CA VAL A 137 -26.90 -28.92 -12.96
C VAL A 137 -28.39 -28.67 -12.64
N PRO A 138 -29.31 -28.81 -13.63
CA PRO A 138 -30.72 -28.47 -13.48
C PRO A 138 -31.47 -29.57 -12.70
N THR A 139 -31.10 -29.77 -11.44
CA THR A 139 -31.70 -30.76 -10.55
C THR A 139 -33.19 -30.50 -10.33
N ASP A 140 -33.64 -29.25 -10.49
CA ASP A 140 -35.04 -28.84 -10.43
C ASP A 140 -35.97 -29.58 -11.38
N VAL A 141 -35.46 -30.11 -12.49
CA VAL A 141 -36.26 -30.92 -13.42
C VAL A 141 -36.85 -32.15 -12.70
N LEU A 142 -36.20 -32.63 -11.64
CA LEU A 142 -36.70 -33.72 -10.81
C LEU A 142 -37.98 -33.38 -10.05
N TYR A 143 -38.35 -32.10 -9.89
CA TYR A 143 -39.66 -31.72 -9.35
C TYR A 143 -40.82 -32.26 -10.19
N LEU A 144 -40.63 -32.51 -11.49
CA LEU A 144 -41.64 -33.11 -12.36
C LEU A 144 -41.89 -34.59 -12.04
N LEU A 145 -40.91 -35.28 -11.44
CA LEU A 145 -40.98 -36.70 -11.11
C LEU A 145 -41.37 -36.94 -9.65
N VAL A 146 -40.77 -36.17 -8.73
CA VAL A 146 -40.88 -36.39 -7.27
C VAL A 146 -41.91 -35.44 -6.63
N GLY A 147 -42.35 -34.41 -7.35
CA GLY A 147 -43.26 -33.38 -6.86
C GLY A 147 -42.53 -32.22 -6.18
N THR A 148 -43.23 -31.09 -5.99
CA THR A 148 -42.68 -29.80 -5.54
C THR A 148 -42.41 -29.70 -4.02
N LYS A 149 -42.56 -30.81 -3.30
CA LYS A 149 -42.45 -30.89 -1.84
C LYS A 149 -41.02 -31.07 -1.32
N TYR A 150 -40.05 -31.29 -2.21
CA TYR A 150 -38.67 -31.67 -1.84
C TYR A 150 -37.62 -30.61 -2.27
N PRO A 151 -37.52 -29.45 -1.59
CA PRO A 151 -36.55 -28.39 -1.88
C PRO A 151 -35.08 -28.82 -1.85
N GLU A 152 -34.75 -29.89 -1.13
CA GLU A 152 -33.39 -30.42 -0.96
C GLU A 152 -32.75 -30.88 -2.27
N ILE A 153 -33.54 -31.09 -3.32
CA ILE A 153 -33.04 -31.35 -4.68
C ILE A 153 -32.12 -30.21 -5.18
N ARG A 154 -32.27 -28.99 -4.63
CA ARG A 154 -31.44 -27.81 -4.92
C ARG A 154 -30.16 -27.70 -4.09
N LEU A 155 -29.77 -28.71 -3.29
CA LEU A 155 -28.54 -28.64 -2.47
C LEU A 155 -27.25 -28.43 -3.29
N ASN A 156 -27.25 -28.77 -4.58
CA ASN A 156 -26.12 -28.48 -5.47
C ASN A 156 -25.81 -26.96 -5.59
N LYS A 157 -26.78 -26.08 -5.33
CA LYS A 157 -26.59 -24.62 -5.36
C LYS A 157 -25.65 -24.11 -4.27
N LEU A 158 -25.42 -24.90 -3.21
CA LEU A 158 -24.55 -24.53 -2.08
C LEU A 158 -23.05 -24.51 -2.45
N LEU A 159 -22.67 -25.16 -3.55
CA LEU A 159 -21.28 -25.24 -4.04
C LEU A 159 -20.68 -23.88 -4.42
N ARG A 160 -21.49 -22.81 -4.48
CA ARG A 160 -21.06 -21.44 -4.77
C ARG A 160 -20.47 -20.68 -3.57
N PHE A 161 -20.31 -21.32 -2.40
CA PHE A 161 -19.81 -20.68 -1.17
C PHE A 161 -18.47 -19.93 -1.35
N ASN A 162 -17.58 -20.42 -2.24
CA ASN A 162 -16.30 -19.78 -2.55
C ASN A 162 -16.45 -18.30 -2.96
N ARG A 163 -17.56 -17.93 -3.62
CA ARG A 163 -17.81 -16.54 -4.04
C ARG A 163 -18.01 -15.60 -2.86
N MET A 164 -18.72 -16.06 -1.84
CA MET A 164 -18.92 -15.32 -0.61
C MET A 164 -17.58 -15.12 0.13
N LEU A 165 -16.76 -16.18 0.21
CA LEU A 165 -15.43 -16.09 0.83
C LEU A 165 -14.54 -15.07 0.11
N GLU A 166 -14.55 -15.07 -1.23
CA GLU A 166 -13.82 -14.09 -2.04
C GLU A 166 -14.31 -12.65 -1.77
N PHE A 167 -15.63 -12.46 -1.65
CA PHE A 167 -16.20 -11.16 -1.29
C PHE A 167 -15.70 -10.70 0.08
N PHE A 168 -15.78 -11.55 1.12
CA PHE A 168 -15.35 -11.18 2.47
C PHE A 168 -13.86 -10.85 2.55
N GLN A 169 -13.00 -11.63 1.90
CA GLN A 169 -11.56 -11.34 1.84
C GLN A 169 -11.27 -9.97 1.22
N ARG A 170 -11.99 -9.62 0.15
CA ARG A 170 -11.82 -8.32 -0.52
C ARG A 170 -12.37 -7.17 0.32
N THR A 171 -13.54 -7.35 0.92
CA THR A 171 -14.13 -6.36 1.83
C THR A 171 -13.20 -6.10 3.01
N GLU A 172 -12.53 -7.14 3.53
CA GLU A 172 -11.55 -7.03 4.61
C GLU A 172 -10.35 -6.14 4.24
N THR A 173 -9.81 -6.29 3.02
CA THR A 173 -8.70 -5.43 2.55
C THR A 173 -9.09 -3.99 2.22
N ARG A 174 -10.38 -3.73 1.97
CA ARG A 174 -10.89 -2.40 1.59
C ARG A 174 -11.43 -1.60 2.77
N THR A 175 -11.84 -2.26 3.85
CA THR A 175 -12.38 -1.58 5.03
C THR A 175 -11.27 -1.00 5.90
N ASN A 176 -11.52 0.17 6.48
CA ASN A 176 -10.65 0.74 7.52
C ASN A 176 -10.81 0.04 8.88
N TYR A 177 -11.80 -0.88 9.00
CA TYR A 177 -12.13 -1.60 10.23
C TYR A 177 -12.12 -3.12 10.02
N PRO A 178 -10.98 -3.74 9.70
CA PRO A 178 -10.90 -5.16 9.37
C PRO A 178 -11.30 -6.06 10.55
N ASN A 179 -10.94 -5.69 11.78
CA ASN A 179 -11.29 -6.47 12.97
C ASN A 179 -12.82 -6.52 13.20
N ALA A 180 -13.53 -5.40 13.01
CA ALA A 180 -14.99 -5.39 13.16
C ALA A 180 -15.68 -6.28 12.11
N LEU A 181 -15.20 -6.25 10.86
CA LEU A 181 -15.71 -7.11 9.80
C LEU A 181 -15.45 -8.59 10.10
N ARG A 182 -14.26 -8.96 10.60
CA ARG A 182 -13.95 -10.33 10.99
C ARG A 182 -14.88 -10.84 12.11
N ILE A 183 -15.16 -10.02 13.13
CA ILE A 183 -16.15 -10.36 14.18
C ILE A 183 -17.52 -10.55 13.55
N SER A 184 -17.96 -9.64 12.68
CA SER A 184 -19.27 -9.73 12.03
C SER A 184 -19.42 -10.99 11.18
N ASN A 185 -18.41 -11.35 10.40
CA ASN A 185 -18.41 -12.58 9.59
C ASN A 185 -18.44 -13.83 10.47
N LEU A 186 -17.70 -13.82 11.58
CA LEU A 186 -17.72 -14.92 12.54
C LEU A 186 -19.10 -15.10 13.17
N VAL A 187 -19.73 -14.01 13.65
CA VAL A 187 -21.10 -14.05 14.18
C VAL A 187 -22.08 -14.58 13.13
N MET A 188 -21.94 -14.16 11.87
CA MET A 188 -22.77 -14.68 10.79
C MET A 188 -22.58 -16.18 10.58
N TYR A 189 -21.34 -16.70 10.59
CA TYR A 189 -21.09 -18.14 10.51
C TYR A 189 -21.72 -18.91 11.66
N ILE A 190 -21.65 -18.40 12.90
CA ILE A 190 -22.28 -19.00 14.08
C ILE A 190 -23.79 -19.10 13.89
N VAL A 191 -24.43 -18.00 13.48
CA VAL A 191 -25.88 -17.95 13.26
C VAL A 191 -26.29 -18.94 12.16
N ILE A 192 -25.52 -19.08 11.08
CA ILE A 192 -25.79 -20.06 10.02
C ILE A 192 -25.66 -21.49 10.56
N ILE A 193 -24.62 -21.82 11.34
CA ILE A 193 -24.44 -23.16 11.91
C ILE A 193 -25.61 -23.52 12.84
N ILE A 194 -25.99 -22.60 13.74
CA ILE A 194 -27.16 -22.76 14.63
C ILE A 194 -28.43 -22.94 13.80
N HIS A 195 -28.61 -22.15 12.75
CA HIS A 195 -29.75 -22.27 11.85
C HIS A 195 -29.84 -23.66 11.19
N TRP A 196 -28.71 -24.17 10.68
CA TRP A 196 -28.65 -25.50 10.07
C TRP A 196 -28.96 -26.60 11.08
N ASN A 197 -28.36 -26.54 12.27
CA ASN A 197 -28.61 -27.53 13.31
C ASN A 197 -30.06 -27.47 13.84
N ALA A 198 -30.66 -26.27 13.95
CA ALA A 198 -32.08 -26.11 14.26
C ALA A 198 -32.98 -26.79 13.22
N CYS A 199 -32.68 -26.62 11.93
CA CYS A 199 -33.42 -27.28 10.86
C CYS A 199 -33.27 -28.82 10.93
N LEU A 200 -32.05 -29.30 11.19
CA LEU A 200 -31.78 -30.73 11.38
C LEU A 200 -32.53 -31.30 12.58
N TYR A 201 -32.53 -30.63 13.73
CA TYR A 201 -33.29 -31.03 14.92
C TYR A 201 -34.80 -31.15 14.63
N TYR A 202 -35.37 -30.16 13.95
CA TYR A 202 -36.79 -30.19 13.59
C TYR A 202 -37.11 -31.35 12.63
N SER A 203 -36.26 -31.55 11.61
CA SER A 203 -36.41 -32.66 10.67
C SER A 203 -36.21 -34.03 11.33
N PHE A 204 -35.30 -34.13 12.29
CA PHE A 204 -35.06 -35.35 13.06
C PHE A 204 -36.24 -35.68 13.97
N SER A 205 -36.78 -34.66 14.66
CA SER A 205 -38.02 -34.78 15.46
C SER A 205 -39.20 -35.25 14.61
N LYS A 206 -39.30 -34.75 13.37
CA LYS A 206 -40.33 -35.19 12.42
C LYS A 206 -40.19 -36.66 12.04
N ALA A 207 -38.95 -37.14 11.87
CA ALA A 207 -38.68 -38.52 11.45
C ALA A 207 -39.03 -39.55 12.54
N ILE A 208 -38.85 -39.19 13.82
CA ILE A 208 -39.29 -40.01 14.97
C ILE A 208 -40.81 -39.89 15.16
N GLY A 209 -41.33 -38.67 15.04
CA GLY A 209 -42.74 -38.34 15.24
C GLY A 209 -42.87 -37.23 16.27
N PHE A 210 -43.59 -36.16 15.92
CA PHE A 210 -43.75 -35.04 16.83
C PHE A 210 -44.53 -35.44 18.09
N GLY A 211 -44.09 -34.96 19.25
CA GLY A 211 -44.70 -35.28 20.54
C GLY A 211 -44.61 -36.75 20.99
N ALA A 212 -43.83 -37.59 20.29
CA ALA A 212 -43.63 -38.99 20.67
C ALA A 212 -43.01 -39.14 22.07
N ASP A 213 -42.13 -38.22 22.43
CA ASP A 213 -41.50 -38.12 23.75
C ASP A 213 -41.14 -36.65 24.08
N ARG A 214 -40.36 -36.48 25.16
CA ARG A 214 -39.96 -35.17 25.68
C ARG A 214 -38.80 -34.50 24.91
N PHE A 215 -38.05 -35.26 24.11
CA PHE A 215 -36.87 -34.77 23.38
C PHE A 215 -37.28 -34.15 22.05
N VAL A 216 -38.14 -34.83 21.31
CA VAL A 216 -38.65 -34.37 20.02
C VAL A 216 -39.48 -33.09 20.14
N TYR A 217 -39.60 -32.35 19.03
CA TYR A 217 -40.48 -31.19 18.96
C TYR A 217 -41.92 -31.55 19.39
N PRO A 218 -42.58 -30.73 20.24
CA PRO A 218 -43.95 -30.97 20.70
C PRO A 218 -44.96 -31.12 19.56
N ASP A 219 -46.06 -31.82 19.81
CA ASP A 219 -47.09 -32.05 18.78
C ASP A 219 -47.62 -30.72 18.20
N PRO A 220 -47.44 -30.46 16.88
CA PRO A 220 -47.96 -29.26 16.22
C PRO A 220 -49.50 -29.14 16.22
N SER A 221 -50.20 -30.22 16.58
CA SER A 221 -51.66 -30.22 16.75
C SER A 221 -52.10 -29.31 17.91
N ASP A 222 -51.22 -29.07 18.89
CA ASP A 222 -51.41 -28.04 19.90
C ASP A 222 -51.28 -26.64 19.25
N PRO A 223 -52.30 -25.76 19.35
CA PRO A 223 -52.25 -24.40 18.83
C PRO A 223 -51.04 -23.58 19.30
N GLU A 224 -50.45 -23.90 20.46
CA GLU A 224 -49.23 -23.25 20.94
C GLU A 224 -48.03 -23.58 20.05
N PHE A 225 -47.90 -24.84 19.61
CA PHE A 225 -46.74 -25.36 18.87
C PHE A 225 -46.98 -25.52 17.35
N GLY A 226 -48.19 -25.26 16.87
CA GLY A 226 -48.53 -25.39 15.44
C GLY A 226 -47.98 -24.28 14.54
N ARG A 227 -47.72 -23.08 15.05
CA ARG A 227 -47.31 -21.92 14.22
C ARG A 227 -45.88 -22.08 13.69
N LEU A 228 -45.65 -21.80 12.40
CA LEU A 228 -44.32 -21.82 11.76
C LEU A 228 -43.25 -21.05 12.54
N VAL A 229 -43.57 -19.83 12.98
CA VAL A 229 -42.64 -19.00 13.77
C VAL A 229 -42.26 -19.68 15.09
N ARG A 230 -43.19 -20.37 15.74
CA ARG A 230 -42.93 -21.12 16.99
C ARG A 230 -42.03 -22.33 16.71
N LYS A 231 -42.33 -23.12 15.67
CA LYS A 231 -41.54 -24.27 15.24
C LYS A 231 -40.08 -23.88 15.02
N TYR A 232 -39.87 -22.81 14.25
CA TYR A 232 -38.54 -22.29 13.97
C TYR A 232 -37.85 -21.73 15.24
N ALA A 233 -38.54 -20.88 16.02
CA ALA A 233 -37.97 -20.26 17.21
C ALA A 233 -37.58 -21.27 18.29
N TYR A 234 -38.40 -22.29 18.52
CA TYR A 234 -38.10 -23.38 19.46
C TYR A 234 -36.89 -24.19 19.00
N SER A 235 -36.85 -24.56 17.71
CA SER A 235 -35.73 -25.33 17.15
C SER A 235 -34.42 -24.53 17.18
N MET A 236 -34.48 -23.23 16.92
CA MET A 236 -33.35 -22.31 17.08
C MET A 236 -32.89 -22.20 18.53
N TYR A 237 -33.83 -22.12 19.47
CA TYR A 237 -33.53 -22.10 20.90
C TYR A 237 -32.83 -23.40 21.35
N TRP A 238 -33.39 -24.55 20.99
CA TRP A 238 -32.80 -25.86 21.26
C TRP A 238 -31.38 -25.95 20.68
N SER A 239 -31.22 -25.65 19.40
CA SER A 239 -29.90 -25.69 18.74
C SER A 239 -28.90 -24.73 19.36
N THR A 240 -29.33 -23.55 19.81
CA THR A 240 -28.45 -22.59 20.46
C THR A 240 -27.92 -23.19 21.76
N LEU A 241 -28.81 -23.70 22.62
CA LEU A 241 -28.41 -24.28 23.90
C LEU A 241 -27.47 -25.49 23.75
N THR A 242 -27.71 -26.33 22.75
CA THR A 242 -26.87 -27.50 22.47
C THR A 242 -25.49 -27.09 21.97
N LEU A 243 -25.42 -26.24 20.93
CA LEU A 243 -24.14 -25.85 20.31
C LEU A 243 -23.31 -24.88 21.17
N THR A 244 -23.93 -24.08 22.03
CA THR A 244 -23.21 -23.27 23.01
C THR A 244 -22.91 -24.01 24.31
N THR A 245 -23.20 -25.32 24.38
CA THR A 245 -22.88 -26.19 25.52
C THR A 245 -23.52 -25.76 26.85
N ILE A 246 -24.63 -25.02 26.80
CA ILE A 246 -25.41 -24.65 28.01
C ILE A 246 -26.23 -25.86 28.48
N GLY A 247 -26.78 -26.63 27.55
CA GLY A 247 -27.28 -27.99 27.82
C GLY A 247 -28.60 -28.11 28.57
N GLU A 248 -29.37 -27.02 28.76
CA GLU A 248 -30.71 -27.06 29.37
C GLU A 248 -31.79 -27.56 28.39
N THR A 249 -31.55 -28.68 27.72
CA THR A 249 -32.50 -29.29 26.79
C THR A 249 -33.09 -30.56 27.39
N PRO A 250 -34.33 -30.95 27.03
CA PRO A 250 -34.88 -32.24 27.46
C PRO A 250 -33.94 -33.39 27.11
N PRO A 251 -33.71 -34.35 28.02
CA PRO A 251 -32.76 -35.43 27.76
C PRO A 251 -33.34 -36.44 26.77
N PRO A 252 -32.50 -37.00 25.87
CA PRO A 252 -32.90 -38.02 24.92
C PRO A 252 -33.48 -39.26 25.62
N VAL A 253 -34.38 -39.93 24.93
CA VAL A 253 -35.12 -41.12 25.37
C VAL A 253 -34.74 -42.32 24.52
N GLU A 254 -34.69 -42.17 23.19
CA GLU A 254 -34.32 -43.26 22.27
C GLU A 254 -32.82 -43.32 21.94
N ASN A 255 -32.33 -44.51 21.58
CA ASN A 255 -30.93 -44.72 21.18
C ASN A 255 -30.52 -43.83 20.00
N SER A 256 -31.41 -43.63 19.03
CA SER A 256 -31.23 -42.74 17.87
C SER A 256 -30.95 -41.30 18.31
N GLU A 257 -31.69 -40.80 19.29
CA GLU A 257 -31.55 -39.48 19.88
C GLU A 257 -30.24 -39.34 20.66
N TYR A 258 -29.85 -40.37 21.42
CA TYR A 258 -28.54 -40.41 22.07
C TYR A 258 -27.40 -40.26 21.06
N PHE A 259 -27.45 -40.98 19.93
CA PHE A 259 -26.44 -40.85 18.87
C PHE A 259 -26.43 -39.45 18.25
N PHE A 260 -27.61 -38.88 17.97
CA PHE A 260 -27.74 -37.53 17.42
C PHE A 260 -27.16 -36.49 18.37
N VAL A 261 -27.57 -36.49 19.64
CA VAL A 261 -27.13 -35.53 20.66
C VAL A 261 -25.64 -35.66 20.97
N VAL A 262 -25.09 -36.88 21.06
CA VAL A 262 -23.64 -37.08 21.28
C VAL A 262 -22.83 -36.54 20.11
N THR A 263 -23.29 -36.77 18.88
CA THR A 263 -22.64 -36.24 17.67
C THR A 263 -22.71 -34.71 17.64
N ASP A 264 -23.88 -34.15 17.94
CA ASP A 264 -24.09 -32.70 17.95
C ASP A 264 -23.27 -32.02 19.05
N PHE A 265 -23.17 -32.61 20.24
CA PHE A 265 -22.28 -32.11 21.30
C PHE A 265 -20.80 -32.17 20.91
N LEU A 266 -20.34 -33.26 20.28
CA LEU A 266 -18.95 -33.38 19.84
C LEU A 266 -18.60 -32.28 18.81
N VAL A 267 -19.47 -32.10 17.82
CA VAL A 267 -19.31 -31.07 16.78
C VAL A 267 -19.43 -29.66 17.38
N GLY A 268 -20.42 -29.44 18.25
CA GLY A 268 -20.67 -28.18 18.93
C GLY A 268 -19.49 -27.73 19.79
N VAL A 269 -18.93 -28.61 20.62
CA VAL A 269 -17.76 -28.31 21.46
C VAL A 269 -16.56 -27.89 20.61
N LEU A 270 -16.28 -28.61 19.50
CA LEU A 270 -15.17 -28.28 18.60
C LEU A 270 -15.36 -26.93 17.89
N ILE A 271 -16.56 -26.68 17.39
CA ILE A 271 -16.92 -25.42 16.72
C ILE A 271 -16.84 -24.26 17.72
N PHE A 272 -17.47 -24.39 18.88
CA PHE A 272 -17.50 -23.36 19.92
C PHE A 272 -16.09 -23.05 20.44
N ALA A 273 -15.26 -24.06 20.72
CA ALA A 273 -13.87 -23.87 21.11
C ALA A 273 -13.07 -23.09 20.07
N THR A 274 -13.25 -23.41 18.78
CA THR A 274 -12.59 -22.71 17.67
C THR A 274 -13.04 -21.25 17.57
N ILE A 275 -14.34 -21.00 17.72
CA ILE A 275 -14.91 -19.64 17.72
C ILE A 275 -14.34 -18.82 18.86
N VAL A 276 -14.43 -19.32 20.10
CA VAL A 276 -13.95 -18.60 21.30
C VAL A 276 -12.45 -18.33 21.19
N GLY A 277 -11.66 -19.30 20.69
CA GLY A 277 -10.24 -19.11 20.41
C GLY A 277 -9.96 -18.01 19.38
N ASN A 278 -10.70 -18.00 18.27
CA ASN A 278 -10.57 -16.97 17.23
C ASN A 278 -11.00 -15.58 17.70
N VAL A 279 -12.11 -15.46 18.46
CA VAL A 279 -12.53 -14.19 19.08
C VAL A 279 -11.46 -13.69 20.05
N GLY A 280 -10.93 -14.58 20.91
CA GLY A 280 -9.86 -14.23 21.85
C GLY A 280 -8.60 -13.74 21.15
N SER A 281 -8.16 -14.44 20.09
CA SER A 281 -7.02 -14.02 19.26
C SER A 281 -7.28 -12.66 18.59
N MET A 282 -8.51 -12.40 18.15
CA MET A 282 -8.84 -11.13 17.51
C MET A 282 -8.87 -9.95 18.50
N ILE A 283 -9.40 -10.16 19.71
CA ILE A 283 -9.42 -9.15 20.78
C ILE A 283 -8.00 -8.82 21.23
N THR A 284 -7.14 -9.83 21.38
CA THR A 284 -5.72 -9.63 21.72
C THR A 284 -4.98 -8.85 20.64
N ASN A 285 -5.16 -9.21 19.36
CA ASN A 285 -4.59 -8.47 18.24
C ASN A 285 -5.09 -7.03 18.15
N MET A 286 -6.38 -6.77 18.42
CA MET A 286 -6.94 -5.42 18.43
C MET A 286 -6.32 -4.53 19.52
N ASN A 287 -5.99 -5.12 20.67
CA ASN A 287 -5.37 -4.41 21.79
C ASN A 287 -3.84 -4.47 21.79
N ALA A 288 -3.20 -5.06 20.77
CA ALA A 288 -1.76 -5.30 20.74
C ALA A 288 -0.93 -4.03 20.95
N ALA A 289 -1.24 -2.94 20.22
CA ALA A 289 -0.51 -1.68 20.36
C ALA A 289 -0.58 -1.09 21.78
N ARG A 290 -1.72 -1.25 22.46
CA ARG A 290 -1.90 -0.81 23.85
C ARG A 290 -1.14 -1.72 24.82
N ALA A 291 -1.19 -3.02 24.59
CA ALA A 291 -0.44 -3.99 25.38
C ALA A 291 1.06 -3.77 25.28
N ASP A 292 1.58 -3.54 24.07
CA ASP A 292 3.00 -3.24 23.82
C ASP A 292 3.44 -1.94 24.51
N PHE A 293 2.62 -0.89 24.40
CA PHE A 293 2.91 0.37 25.08
C PHE A 293 2.90 0.23 26.60
N GLN A 294 1.93 -0.50 27.15
CA GLN A 294 1.86 -0.76 28.59
C GLN A 294 3.06 -1.58 29.06
N ALA A 295 3.48 -2.60 28.30
CA ALA A 295 4.66 -3.40 28.62
C ALA A 295 5.94 -2.55 28.67
N ARG A 296 6.09 -1.57 27.77
CA ARG A 296 7.22 -0.61 27.81
C ARG A 296 7.18 0.26 29.07
N ILE A 297 6.01 0.78 29.44
CA ILE A 297 5.85 1.56 30.68
C ILE A 297 6.21 0.73 31.90
N ASP A 298 5.74 -0.51 31.95
CA ASP A 298 5.94 -1.38 33.11
C ASP A 298 7.42 -1.75 33.27
N ALA A 299 8.15 -1.97 32.16
CA ALA A 299 9.60 -2.13 32.18
C ALA A 299 10.33 -0.88 32.74
N ILE A 300 9.88 0.32 32.38
CA ILE A 300 10.47 1.58 32.87
C ILE A 300 10.15 1.78 34.35
N LYS A 301 8.92 1.50 34.80
CA LYS A 301 8.56 1.51 36.23
C LYS A 301 9.42 0.54 37.03
N GLN A 302 9.64 -0.67 36.51
CA GLN A 302 10.51 -1.66 37.14
C GLN A 302 11.96 -1.15 37.24
N TYR A 303 12.48 -0.54 36.18
CA TYR A 303 13.81 0.09 36.18
C TYR A 303 13.94 1.20 37.22
N MET A 304 12.97 2.12 37.29
CA MET A 304 12.96 3.23 38.25
C MET A 304 12.88 2.74 39.70
N SER A 305 12.07 1.70 39.94
CA SER A 305 11.95 1.07 41.25
C SER A 305 13.27 0.40 41.67
N PHE A 306 13.89 -0.37 40.77
CA PHE A 306 15.18 -1.03 41.01
C PHE A 306 16.30 -0.02 41.29
N ARG A 307 16.34 1.09 40.55
CA ARG A 307 17.32 2.17 40.72
C ARG A 307 16.98 3.16 41.84
N LYS A 308 15.86 2.97 42.55
CA LYS A 308 15.38 3.84 43.64
C LYS A 308 15.29 5.31 43.23
N VAL A 309 14.72 5.55 42.06
CA VAL A 309 14.47 6.91 41.56
C VAL A 309 13.46 7.63 42.48
N THR A 310 13.60 8.95 42.63
CA THR A 310 12.69 9.75 43.46
C THR A 310 11.25 9.68 42.94
N LYS A 311 10.27 9.70 43.86
CA LYS A 311 8.84 9.62 43.50
C LYS A 311 8.38 10.77 42.61
N ASP A 312 9.01 11.94 42.71
CA ASP A 312 8.68 13.08 41.87
C ASP A 312 9.14 12.87 40.42
N LEU A 313 10.32 12.30 40.21
CA LEU A 313 10.80 11.97 38.86
C LEU A 313 9.98 10.82 38.27
N GLU A 314 9.65 9.79 39.06
CA GLU A 314 8.76 8.70 38.64
C GLU A 314 7.41 9.22 38.16
N LYS A 315 6.74 10.09 38.94
CA LYS A 315 5.47 10.73 38.54
C LYS A 315 5.62 11.54 37.26
N ARG A 316 6.72 12.30 37.10
CA ARG A 316 6.97 13.09 35.91
C ARG A 316 7.14 12.21 34.66
N VAL A 317 7.87 11.11 34.77
CA VAL A 317 8.07 10.14 33.67
C VAL A 317 6.74 9.51 33.27
N ILE A 318 5.93 9.04 34.24
CA ILE A 318 4.61 8.44 33.94
C ILE A 318 3.69 9.45 33.25
N LYS A 319 3.64 10.70 33.76
CA LYS A 319 2.81 11.76 33.17
C LYS A 319 3.21 12.08 31.72
N TRP A 320 4.51 12.02 31.40
CA TRP A 320 4.99 12.19 30.03
C TRP A 320 4.53 11.04 29.12
N PHE A 321 4.62 9.79 29.57
CA PHE A 321 4.10 8.65 28.81
C PHE A 321 2.58 8.72 28.62
N ASP A 322 1.82 9.10 29.64
CA ASP A 322 0.37 9.29 29.54
C ASP A 322 0.02 10.36 28.50
N PHE A 323 0.80 11.45 28.44
CA PHE A 323 0.65 12.48 27.42
C PHE A 323 0.95 11.95 26.01
N LEU A 324 2.03 11.19 25.83
CA LEU A 324 2.37 10.59 24.54
C LEU A 324 1.28 9.65 24.04
N TRP A 325 0.72 8.81 24.92
CA TRP A 325 -0.35 7.89 24.57
C TRP A 325 -1.65 8.60 24.20
N THR A 326 -2.09 9.52 25.06
CA THR A 326 -3.37 10.22 24.90
C THR A 326 -3.38 11.04 23.60
N ASN A 327 -2.24 11.62 23.22
CA ASN A 327 -2.11 12.39 21.99
C ASN A 327 -1.69 11.56 20.77
N LYS A 328 -1.65 10.22 20.87
CA LYS A 328 -1.25 9.30 19.79
C LYS A 328 0.17 9.56 19.23
N LYS A 329 1.06 10.12 20.06
CA LYS A 329 2.47 10.41 19.75
C LYS A 329 3.43 9.31 20.23
N ALA A 330 2.89 8.19 20.72
CA ALA A 330 3.67 7.06 21.22
C ALA A 330 4.23 6.15 20.11
N VAL A 331 3.81 6.35 18.86
CA VAL A 331 4.24 5.55 17.71
C VAL A 331 5.48 6.19 17.09
N ASP A 332 6.53 5.40 16.91
CA ASP A 332 7.73 5.85 16.20
C ASP A 332 7.43 5.90 14.69
N GLU A 333 7.38 7.11 14.13
CA GLU A 333 7.09 7.34 12.71
C GLU A 333 8.12 6.64 11.81
N ARG A 334 9.39 6.52 12.22
CA ARG A 334 10.43 5.86 11.42
C ARG A 334 10.16 4.37 11.26
N GLU A 335 9.74 3.72 12.33
CA GLU A 335 9.40 2.30 12.33
C GLU A 335 8.17 1.99 11.46
N VAL A 336 7.22 2.92 11.36
CA VAL A 336 6.04 2.77 10.51
C VAL A 336 6.40 2.97 9.04
N LEU A 337 7.23 3.98 8.74
CA LEU A 337 7.58 4.35 7.37
C LEU A 337 8.65 3.43 6.74
N LYS A 338 9.34 2.58 7.51
CA LYS A 338 10.43 1.71 7.01
C LYS A 338 10.00 0.70 5.95
N TYR A 339 8.72 0.34 5.89
CA TYR A 339 8.18 -0.63 4.93
C TYR A 339 7.80 0.00 3.59
N LEU A 340 7.83 1.33 3.49
CA LEU A 340 7.46 2.06 2.28
C LEU A 340 8.70 2.30 1.40
N PRO A 341 8.58 2.21 0.06
CA PRO A 341 9.60 2.68 -0.86
C PRO A 341 9.96 4.15 -0.59
N ASP A 342 11.22 4.53 -0.82
CA ASP A 342 11.73 5.88 -0.51
C ASP A 342 10.91 7.00 -1.17
N LYS A 343 10.40 6.76 -2.38
CA LYS A 343 9.51 7.71 -3.06
C LYS A 343 8.23 7.99 -2.27
N LEU A 344 7.55 6.94 -1.78
CA LEU A 344 6.31 7.10 -1.00
C LEU A 344 6.59 7.69 0.39
N ARG A 345 7.71 7.32 1.01
CA ARG A 345 8.17 7.94 2.26
C ARG A 345 8.33 9.44 2.09
N ALA A 346 8.97 9.85 0.99
CA ALA A 346 9.18 11.25 0.70
C ALA A 346 7.87 12.00 0.44
N GLU A 347 6.97 11.43 -0.37
CA GLU A 347 5.66 12.03 -0.62
C GLU A 347 4.84 12.23 0.67
N ILE A 348 4.84 11.25 1.58
CA ILE A 348 4.18 11.38 2.89
C ILE A 348 4.84 12.47 3.73
N ALA A 349 6.16 12.43 3.86
CA ALA A 349 6.89 13.39 4.69
C ALA A 349 6.65 14.84 4.20
N ILE A 350 6.67 15.06 2.88
CA ILE A 350 6.35 16.35 2.27
C ILE A 350 4.92 16.77 2.65
N ASN A 351 3.94 15.88 2.48
CA ASN A 351 2.55 16.23 2.76
C ASN A 351 2.29 16.52 4.26
N VAL A 352 3.05 15.92 5.18
CA VAL A 352 2.88 16.09 6.62
C VAL A 352 3.65 17.30 7.16
N HIS A 353 4.85 17.58 6.64
CA HIS A 353 5.79 18.53 7.26
C HIS A 353 6.04 19.80 6.44
N LEU A 354 5.76 19.80 5.13
CA LEU A 354 6.10 20.94 4.27
C LEU A 354 5.38 22.22 4.70
N ASP A 355 4.12 22.14 5.10
CA ASP A 355 3.35 23.31 5.54
C ASP A 355 3.90 23.91 6.84
N THR A 356 4.45 23.09 7.75
CA THR A 356 5.13 23.58 8.94
C THR A 356 6.42 24.29 8.56
N LEU A 357 7.23 23.69 7.68
CA LEU A 357 8.50 24.27 7.24
C LEU A 357 8.33 25.58 6.46
N LYS A 358 7.31 25.68 5.59
CA LYS A 358 6.98 26.91 4.85
C LYS A 358 6.59 28.08 5.76
N LYS A 359 6.00 27.80 6.93
CA LYS A 359 5.68 28.84 7.92
C LYS A 359 6.92 29.39 8.62
N VAL A 360 8.03 28.65 8.59
CA VAL A 360 9.28 29.09 9.22
C VAL A 360 9.91 30.17 8.38
N ARG A 361 10.01 31.39 8.93
CA ARG A 361 10.49 32.59 8.23
C ARG A 361 11.87 32.47 7.59
N ILE A 362 12.72 31.54 8.04
CA ILE A 362 14.07 31.34 7.48
C ILE A 362 14.04 30.47 6.22
N PHE A 363 13.03 29.61 6.10
CA PHE A 363 12.86 28.67 5.01
C PHE A 363 11.76 29.11 4.02
N ALA A 364 11.05 30.19 4.32
CA ALA A 364 10.00 30.75 3.46
C ALA A 364 10.51 31.17 2.08
N ASP A 365 11.73 31.74 2.02
CA ASP A 365 12.37 32.22 0.78
C ASP A 365 13.34 31.19 0.17
N CYS A 366 13.38 29.95 0.71
CA CYS A 366 14.23 28.89 0.20
C CYS A 366 13.57 28.16 -0.98
N GLU A 367 14.40 27.58 -1.85
CA GLU A 367 13.92 26.74 -2.94
C GLU A 367 13.18 25.49 -2.41
N ALA A 368 12.13 25.07 -3.11
CA ALA A 368 11.34 23.90 -2.74
C ALA A 368 12.18 22.61 -2.64
N GLY A 369 13.25 22.48 -3.44
CA GLY A 369 14.17 21.34 -3.38
C GLY A 369 14.80 21.16 -1.99
N LEU A 370 15.31 22.24 -1.41
CA LEU A 370 15.87 22.24 -0.06
C LEU A 370 14.82 21.83 0.98
N LEU A 371 13.61 22.38 0.88
CA LEU A 371 12.53 22.04 1.83
C LEU A 371 12.21 20.54 1.81
N VAL A 372 12.14 19.95 0.62
CA VAL A 372 11.89 18.50 0.47
C VAL A 372 13.01 17.69 1.11
N GLU A 373 14.27 18.06 0.90
CA GLU A 373 15.40 17.34 1.51
C GLU A 373 15.40 17.45 3.04
N LEU A 374 15.17 18.66 3.57
CA LEU A 374 15.12 18.90 5.01
C LEU A 374 14.00 18.13 5.69
N VAL A 375 12.81 18.08 5.07
CA VAL A 375 11.65 17.31 5.56
C VAL A 375 12.00 15.86 5.88
N LEU A 376 12.85 15.22 5.06
CA LEU A 376 13.22 13.80 5.24
C LEU A 376 14.16 13.59 6.42
N LYS A 377 14.90 14.63 6.83
CA LYS A 377 15.88 14.58 7.91
C LYS A 377 15.32 15.07 9.25
N LEU A 378 14.14 15.70 9.26
CA LEU A 378 13.49 16.16 10.49
C LEU A 378 13.12 15.01 11.43
N GLN A 379 13.39 15.20 12.72
CA GLN A 379 13.07 14.24 13.78
C GLN A 379 12.07 14.84 14.76
N PRO A 380 10.86 14.29 14.93
CA PRO A 380 9.92 14.79 15.92
C PRO A 380 10.41 14.50 17.35
N GLN A 381 10.35 15.50 18.22
CA GLN A 381 10.69 15.41 19.65
C GLN A 381 9.64 16.12 20.49
N VAL A 382 9.27 15.53 21.63
CA VAL A 382 8.22 16.06 22.53
C VAL A 382 8.83 16.41 23.89
N TYR A 383 8.63 17.66 24.31
CA TYR A 383 9.11 18.18 25.61
C TYR A 383 7.94 18.42 26.57
N SER A 384 8.19 18.22 27.87
CA SER A 384 7.20 18.44 28.93
C SER A 384 7.23 19.90 29.43
N PRO A 385 6.15 20.37 30.09
CA PRO A 385 6.15 21.66 30.76
C PRO A 385 7.32 21.80 31.76
N GLY A 386 8.07 22.88 31.66
CA GLY A 386 9.23 23.16 32.51
C GLY A 386 10.55 22.54 32.04
N ASP A 387 10.54 21.71 30.99
CA ASP A 387 11.76 21.10 30.44
C ASP A 387 12.63 22.16 29.77
N TYR A 388 13.93 22.13 30.06
CA TYR A 388 14.92 22.90 29.32
C TYR A 388 15.29 22.13 28.05
N ILE A 389 15.04 22.73 26.89
CA ILE A 389 15.45 22.17 25.61
C ILE A 389 16.96 22.39 25.42
N CYS A 390 17.44 23.57 25.78
CA CYS A 390 18.86 23.87 25.83
C CYS A 390 19.15 24.87 26.94
N LYS A 391 20.35 24.78 27.53
CA LYS A 391 20.86 25.79 28.45
C LYS A 391 22.00 26.57 27.82
N LYS A 392 22.14 27.82 28.22
CA LYS A 392 23.24 28.70 27.83
C LYS A 392 24.56 28.04 28.20
N GLY A 393 25.48 27.98 27.24
CA GLY A 393 26.79 27.35 27.39
C GLY A 393 26.85 25.88 26.97
N ASP A 394 25.72 25.18 26.80
CA ASP A 394 25.71 23.80 26.29
C ASP A 394 26.23 23.74 24.85
N ILE A 395 26.77 22.60 24.42
CA ILE A 395 27.22 22.39 23.04
C ILE A 395 25.99 22.22 22.14
N GLY A 396 25.84 23.07 21.12
CA GLY A 396 24.68 23.04 20.23
C GLY A 396 24.88 22.20 18.98
N ARG A 397 24.38 20.96 18.97
CA ARG A 397 24.52 20.04 17.82
C ARG A 397 23.33 20.01 16.88
N GLU A 398 22.25 20.68 17.25
CA GLU A 398 20.93 20.53 16.63
C GLU A 398 20.25 21.89 16.55
N MET A 399 19.40 22.11 15.57
CA MET A 399 18.40 23.19 15.61
C MET A 399 17.00 22.60 15.80
N TYR A 400 16.10 23.43 16.32
CA TYR A 400 14.73 23.04 16.58
C TYR A 400 13.76 23.98 15.88
N ILE A 401 12.70 23.39 15.32
CA ILE A 401 11.57 24.09 14.71
C ILE A 401 10.34 23.79 15.55
N ILE A 402 9.60 24.81 15.96
CA ILE A 402 8.41 24.67 16.79
C ILE A 402 7.23 24.30 15.88
N LYS A 403 6.75 23.06 15.98
CA LYS A 403 5.56 22.60 15.27
C LYS A 403 4.30 23.02 16.01
N GLU A 404 4.26 22.72 17.30
CA GLU A 404 3.13 23.00 18.19
C GLU A 404 3.67 23.24 19.61
N GLY A 405 3.25 24.33 20.25
CA GLY A 405 3.58 24.62 21.65
C GLY A 405 4.16 26.01 21.84
N LYS A 406 4.54 26.30 23.09
CA LYS A 406 5.12 27.59 23.47
C LYS A 406 6.37 27.38 24.29
N LEU A 407 7.45 28.04 23.88
CA LEU A 407 8.73 28.01 24.55
C LEU A 407 9.04 29.41 25.08
N ALA A 408 9.61 29.50 26.27
CA ALA A 408 10.11 30.75 26.84
C ALA A 408 11.64 30.75 26.78
N VAL A 409 12.20 31.85 26.27
CA VAL A 409 13.61 32.20 26.47
C VAL A 409 13.74 32.77 27.87
N VAL A 410 14.42 32.07 28.76
CA VAL A 410 14.54 32.43 30.18
C VAL A 410 15.94 32.95 30.50
N ALA A 411 16.04 33.88 31.45
CA ALA A 411 17.34 34.31 31.96
C ALA A 411 18.00 33.22 32.81
N ASP A 412 19.22 33.52 33.24
CA ASP A 412 20.04 32.61 34.04
C ASP A 412 19.42 32.31 35.43
N ASP A 413 18.45 33.13 35.87
CA ASP A 413 17.64 32.91 37.07
C ASP A 413 16.51 31.87 36.91
N GLY A 414 16.19 31.48 35.66
CA GLY A 414 15.09 30.57 35.33
C GLY A 414 13.67 31.13 35.55
N VAL A 415 13.53 32.39 35.94
CA VAL A 415 12.24 33.04 36.28
C VAL A 415 11.88 34.12 35.28
N THR A 416 12.83 35.00 34.95
CA THR A 416 12.58 36.10 34.01
C THR A 416 12.49 35.56 32.58
N GLN A 417 11.40 35.91 31.89
CA GLN A 417 11.12 35.49 30.51
C GLN A 417 11.36 36.67 29.58
N PHE A 418 12.29 36.52 28.64
CA PHE A 418 12.61 37.57 27.67
C PHE A 418 11.62 37.56 26.50
N VAL A 419 11.42 36.39 25.90
CA VAL A 419 10.60 36.20 24.69
C VAL A 419 9.91 34.86 24.75
N VAL A 420 8.66 34.80 24.26
CA VAL A 420 7.93 33.56 24.05
C VAL A 420 7.94 33.23 22.55
N LEU A 421 8.49 32.07 22.21
CA LEU A 421 8.47 31.51 20.87
C LEU A 421 7.24 30.62 20.72
N SER A 422 6.49 30.80 19.64
CA SER A 422 5.30 30.03 19.29
C SER A 422 5.51 29.24 18.00
N ASP A 423 4.51 28.43 17.64
CA ASP A 423 4.41 27.68 16.39
C ASP A 423 4.94 28.45 15.17
N GLY A 424 5.76 27.79 14.35
CA GLY A 424 6.42 28.37 13.17
C GLY A 424 7.71 29.14 13.48
N SER A 425 8.06 29.33 14.75
CA SER A 425 9.38 29.85 15.15
C SER A 425 10.42 28.72 15.16
N TYR A 426 11.69 29.09 15.15
CA TYR A 426 12.83 28.17 15.23
C TYR A 426 13.90 28.74 16.16
N PHE A 427 14.83 27.89 16.60
CA PHE A 427 15.98 28.31 17.40
C PHE A 427 17.13 27.30 17.30
N GLY A 428 18.32 27.73 17.71
CA GLY A 428 19.51 26.89 17.75
C GLY A 428 20.32 26.88 16.45
N GLU A 429 19.94 27.72 15.49
CA GLU A 429 20.62 27.96 14.22
C GLU A 429 22.05 28.51 14.41
N ILE A 430 22.27 29.33 15.44
CA ILE A 430 23.56 30.02 15.65
C ILE A 430 24.67 29.04 16.02
N SER A 431 24.38 28.04 16.86
CA SER A 431 25.42 27.10 17.32
C SER A 431 25.85 26.12 16.23
N ILE A 432 24.97 25.82 15.27
CA ILE A 432 25.27 24.86 14.21
C ILE A 432 25.96 25.54 13.01
N LEU A 433 25.66 26.80 12.75
CA LEU A 433 26.35 27.64 11.78
C LEU A 433 27.67 28.10 12.41
N ALA A 434 28.80 27.59 11.95
CA ALA A 434 30.12 27.95 12.48
C ALA A 434 30.54 29.37 12.07
N ILE A 435 29.80 30.39 12.53
CA ILE A 435 29.98 31.79 12.15
C ILE A 435 31.31 32.30 12.71
N LYS A 436 32.21 32.75 11.82
CA LYS A 436 33.50 33.34 12.17
C LYS A 436 33.30 34.61 13.01
N GLY A 437 34.12 34.77 14.06
CA GLY A 437 34.00 35.87 15.02
C GLY A 437 32.91 35.68 16.08
N SER A 438 32.19 34.55 16.11
CA SER A 438 31.26 34.25 17.21
C SER A 438 32.01 34.00 18.52
N LYS A 439 31.81 34.87 19.52
CA LYS A 439 32.37 34.71 20.88
C LYS A 439 31.81 33.48 21.59
N ALA A 440 30.62 33.02 21.19
CA ALA A 440 29.97 31.83 21.74
C ALA A 440 30.43 30.53 21.06
N GLY A 441 31.03 30.59 19.87
CA GLY A 441 31.42 29.42 19.09
C GLY A 441 30.26 28.44 18.89
N ASN A 442 30.49 27.16 19.17
CA ASN A 442 29.48 26.09 19.09
C ASN A 442 28.65 25.92 20.38
N ARG A 443 28.54 26.98 21.21
CA ARG A 443 27.75 26.94 22.44
C ARG A 443 26.42 27.67 22.28
N ARG A 444 25.41 27.18 23.00
CA ARG A 444 24.08 27.80 23.07
C ARG A 444 24.17 29.16 23.75
N THR A 445 23.50 30.16 23.20
CA THR A 445 23.55 31.55 23.67
C THR A 445 22.47 31.88 24.71
N ALA A 446 21.42 31.06 24.80
CA ALA A 446 20.27 31.31 25.66
C ALA A 446 19.72 30.03 26.30
N ASN A 447 19.00 30.19 27.41
CA ASN A 447 18.22 29.12 28.03
C ASN A 447 16.82 29.10 27.42
N ILE A 448 16.37 27.94 26.94
CA ILE A 448 15.05 27.78 26.33
C ILE A 448 14.29 26.71 27.10
N ARG A 449 13.14 27.08 27.63
CA ARG A 449 12.29 26.22 28.46
C ARG A 449 10.90 26.08 27.86
N SER A 450 10.37 24.86 27.84
CA SER A 450 9.00 24.61 27.42
C SER A 450 8.00 25.13 28.46
N ILE A 451 7.01 25.92 28.04
CA ILE A 451 5.94 26.40 28.93
C ILE A 451 4.89 25.29 29.12
N GLY A 452 4.51 24.64 28.02
CA GLY A 452 3.57 23.53 27.98
C GLY A 452 4.21 22.24 27.48
N TYR A 453 3.37 21.30 27.05
CA TYR A 453 3.88 20.26 26.16
C TYR A 453 4.15 20.88 24.79
N SER A 454 5.32 20.63 24.24
CA SER A 454 5.73 21.20 22.95
C SER A 454 6.28 20.11 22.04
N ASP A 455 5.82 20.14 20.79
CA ASP A 455 6.30 19.32 19.70
C ASP A 455 7.29 20.12 18.86
N LEU A 456 8.52 19.63 18.81
CA LEU A 456 9.60 20.24 18.05
C LEU A 456 10.05 19.27 16.97
N PHE A 457 10.44 19.82 15.82
CA PHE A 457 11.27 19.09 14.87
C PHE A 457 12.73 19.43 15.15
N CYS A 458 13.51 18.40 15.45
CA CYS A 458 14.95 18.49 15.58
C CYS A 458 15.61 18.20 14.23
N LEU A 459 16.58 19.03 13.86
CA LEU A 459 17.44 18.85 12.70
C LEU A 459 18.90 18.87 13.18
N SER A 460 19.66 17.83 12.86
CA SER A 460 21.06 17.75 13.28
C SER A 460 21.94 18.69 12.46
N LYS A 461 23.07 19.11 13.03
CA LYS A 461 24.07 19.92 12.32
C LYS A 461 24.55 19.25 11.05
N ASP A 462 24.84 17.95 11.11
CA ASP A 462 25.40 17.21 9.97
C ASP A 462 24.37 17.14 8.83
N ASP A 463 23.11 16.82 9.16
CA ASP A 463 21.99 16.77 8.22
C ASP A 463 21.73 18.11 7.53
N LEU A 464 21.75 19.20 8.30
CA LEU A 464 21.58 20.55 7.76
C LEU A 464 22.77 20.94 6.88
N MET A 465 24.00 20.73 7.35
CA MET A 465 25.19 21.13 6.62
C MET A 465 25.31 20.39 5.29
N GLU A 466 24.97 19.10 5.26
CA GLU A 466 24.87 18.32 4.03
C GLU A 466 23.88 18.95 3.05
N ALA A 467 22.65 19.25 3.48
CA ALA A 467 21.66 19.89 2.62
C ALA A 467 22.14 21.28 2.14
N LEU A 468 22.72 22.07 3.04
CA LEU A 468 23.26 23.40 2.70
C LEU A 468 24.49 23.38 1.79
N THR A 469 25.15 22.23 1.59
CA THR A 469 26.22 22.12 0.58
C THR A 469 25.67 22.18 -0.84
N GLU A 470 24.46 21.65 -1.07
CA GLU A 470 23.78 21.69 -2.37
C GLU A 470 23.08 23.02 -2.62
N TYR A 471 22.65 23.73 -1.55
CA TYR A 471 21.91 24.99 -1.62
C TYR A 471 22.70 26.16 -0.97
N PRO A 472 23.73 26.71 -1.64
CA PRO A 472 24.61 27.73 -1.07
C PRO A 472 23.91 29.07 -0.78
N ASP A 473 22.88 29.44 -1.56
CA ASP A 473 22.12 30.68 -1.34
C ASP A 473 21.35 30.63 -0.02
N ALA A 474 20.73 29.49 0.29
CA ALA A 474 20.06 29.28 1.56
C ALA A 474 21.05 29.34 2.73
N LYS A 475 22.25 28.77 2.56
CA LYS A 475 23.32 28.84 3.56
C LYS A 475 23.70 30.30 3.86
N ALA A 476 23.85 31.13 2.82
CA ALA A 476 24.17 32.54 2.98
C ALA A 476 23.07 33.30 3.76
N ILE A 477 21.79 33.04 3.48
CA ILE A 477 20.66 33.63 4.21
C ILE A 477 20.68 33.22 5.69
N LEU A 478 20.94 31.94 5.96
CA LEU A 478 21.06 31.40 7.32
C LEU A 478 22.22 32.04 8.10
N GLU A 479 23.41 32.13 7.49
CA GLU A 479 24.59 32.74 8.10
C GLU A 479 24.39 34.24 8.36
N GLU A 480 23.77 34.97 7.43
CA GLU A 480 23.50 36.41 7.58
C GLU A 480 22.48 36.68 8.70
N LYS A 481 21.39 35.90 8.78
CA LYS A 481 20.45 36.00 9.90
C LYS A 481 21.12 35.67 11.23
N GLY A 482 21.94 34.61 11.27
CA GLY A 482 22.71 34.25 12.46
C GLY A 482 23.66 35.36 12.91
N ARG A 483 24.32 36.03 11.94
CA ARG A 483 25.20 37.18 12.19
C ARG A 483 24.43 38.37 12.76
N GLN A 484 23.25 38.70 12.23
CA GLN A 484 22.41 39.78 12.73
C GLN A 484 21.98 39.55 14.19
N ILE A 485 21.64 38.32 14.55
CA ILE A 485 21.29 37.97 15.93
C ILE A 485 22.51 38.08 16.85
N LEU A 486 23.67 37.55 16.43
CA LEU A 486 24.92 37.67 17.19
C LEU A 486 25.36 39.13 17.40
N MET A 487 25.16 39.99 16.40
CA MET A 487 25.42 41.43 16.50
C MET A 487 24.49 42.10 17.52
N LYS A 488 23.19 41.80 17.46
CA LYS A 488 22.19 42.34 18.40
C LYS A 488 22.50 41.98 19.85
N ASP A 489 23.01 40.77 20.07
CA ASP A 489 23.34 40.26 21.41
C ASP A 489 24.78 40.62 21.85
N GLY A 490 25.55 41.36 21.04
CA GLY A 490 26.93 41.76 21.35
C GLY A 490 27.94 40.60 21.38
N LEU A 491 27.56 39.45 20.82
CA LEU A 491 28.32 38.20 20.81
C LEU A 491 29.16 38.00 19.54
N LEU A 492 29.13 38.95 18.62
CA LEU A 492 29.99 38.95 17.43
C LEU A 492 31.22 39.85 17.67
N ASP A 493 32.39 39.31 17.41
CA ASP A 493 33.61 40.09 17.26
C ASP A 493 33.67 40.65 15.84
N LEU A 494 33.44 41.96 15.72
CA LEU A 494 33.37 42.66 14.42
C LEU A 494 34.72 42.69 13.70
N GLU A 495 35.84 42.65 14.42
CA GLU A 495 37.18 42.67 13.82
C GLU A 495 37.49 41.32 13.16
N VAL A 496 37.16 40.23 13.84
CA VAL A 496 37.33 38.86 13.33
C VAL A 496 36.28 38.51 12.28
N ALA A 497 35.06 39.03 12.39
CA ALA A 497 34.02 38.83 11.38
C ALA A 497 34.28 39.65 10.09
N ALA A 498 35.03 40.74 10.17
CA ALA A 498 35.45 41.55 9.02
C ALA A 498 36.72 41.03 8.33
N GLN A 499 37.51 40.18 9.02
CA GLN A 499 38.51 39.36 8.34
C GLN A 499 37.77 38.40 7.40
N GLY A 500 38.08 38.49 6.10
CA GLY A 500 37.47 37.66 5.06
C GLY A 500 37.68 36.14 5.28
N PRO A 501 37.29 35.29 4.32
CA PRO A 501 37.44 33.85 4.46
C PRO A 501 38.90 33.48 4.78
N ASP A 502 39.09 32.84 5.95
CA ASP A 502 40.35 32.22 6.42
C ASP A 502 41.23 31.73 5.24
N PRO A 503 42.47 32.23 5.10
CA PRO A 503 43.36 31.91 3.98
C PRO A 503 43.47 30.41 3.71
N LYS A 504 43.44 29.58 4.76
CA LYS A 504 43.48 28.11 4.64
C LYS A 504 42.24 27.53 3.98
N GLU A 505 41.04 28.02 4.28
CA GLU A 505 39.81 27.57 3.60
C GLU A 505 39.79 28.02 2.13
N MET A 506 40.37 29.18 1.84
CA MET A 506 40.55 29.66 0.47
C MET A 506 41.53 28.77 -0.30
N GLU A 507 42.68 28.43 0.28
CA GLU A 507 43.64 27.48 -0.30
C GLU A 507 42.98 26.12 -0.53
N GLU A 508 42.26 25.57 0.44
CA GLU A 508 41.61 24.26 0.32
C GLU A 508 40.49 24.26 -0.76
N LYS A 509 39.75 25.36 -0.89
CA LYS A 509 38.77 25.55 -1.98
C LYS A 509 39.45 25.65 -3.35
N VAL A 510 40.55 26.39 -3.44
CA VAL A 510 41.34 26.51 -4.68
C VAL A 510 41.93 25.16 -5.06
N GLU A 511 42.38 24.37 -4.10
CA GLU A 511 42.92 23.02 -4.30
C GLU A 511 41.82 22.03 -4.75
N ARG A 512 40.61 22.09 -4.16
CA ARG A 512 39.44 21.34 -4.64
C ARG A 512 38.99 21.76 -6.04
N MET A 513 39.02 23.05 -6.35
CA MET A 513 38.71 23.54 -7.70
C MET A 513 39.75 23.06 -8.70
N SER A 514 41.04 23.12 -8.36
CA SER A 514 42.14 22.65 -9.20
C SER A 514 42.00 21.15 -9.50
N SER A 515 41.78 20.33 -8.47
CA SER A 515 41.59 18.88 -8.65
C SER A 515 40.34 18.55 -9.46
N SER A 516 39.24 19.28 -9.26
CA SER A 516 38.03 19.12 -10.07
C SER A 516 38.27 19.51 -11.54
N LEU A 517 39.05 20.57 -11.78
CA LEU A 517 39.44 21.03 -13.10
C LEU A 517 40.32 19.97 -13.81
N ASP A 518 41.26 19.36 -13.10
CA ASP A 518 42.11 18.28 -13.64
C ASP A 518 41.30 17.05 -14.05
N VAL A 519 40.31 16.66 -13.23
CA VAL A 519 39.38 15.58 -13.56
C VAL A 519 38.55 15.91 -14.80
N LEU A 520 38.08 17.16 -14.90
CA LEU A 520 37.33 17.65 -16.06
C LEU A 520 38.20 17.68 -17.33
N GLN A 521 39.44 18.17 -17.24
CA GLN A 521 40.40 18.14 -18.34
C GLN A 521 40.70 16.71 -18.79
N THR A 522 40.88 15.78 -17.85
CA THR A 522 41.10 14.36 -18.15
C THR A 522 39.90 13.75 -18.88
N ARG A 523 38.67 14.03 -18.41
CA ARG A 523 37.45 13.59 -19.09
C ARG A 523 37.30 14.21 -20.47
N TYR A 524 37.62 15.49 -20.61
CA TYR A 524 37.56 16.20 -21.88
C TYR A 524 38.59 15.67 -22.89
N ALA A 525 39.83 15.41 -22.46
CA ALA A 525 40.86 14.79 -23.29
C ALA A 525 40.44 13.38 -23.77
N ARG A 526 39.80 12.59 -22.88
CA ARG A 526 39.26 11.27 -23.24
C ARG A 526 38.12 11.38 -24.26
N LEU A 527 37.21 12.33 -24.08
CA LEU A 527 36.14 12.61 -25.04
C LEU A 527 36.67 13.07 -26.39
N LEU A 528 37.70 13.93 -26.42
CA LEU A 528 38.36 14.33 -27.65
C LEU A 528 39.02 13.15 -28.36
N ALA A 529 39.72 12.27 -27.63
CA ALA A 529 40.32 11.08 -28.20
C ALA A 529 39.27 10.11 -28.78
N GLU A 530 38.14 9.92 -28.09
CA GLU A 530 37.00 9.13 -28.61
C GLU A 530 36.37 9.79 -29.85
N HIS A 531 36.23 11.11 -29.85
CA HIS A 531 35.73 11.86 -30.99
C HIS A 531 36.66 11.75 -32.21
N GLU A 532 37.97 11.88 -32.05
CA GLU A 532 38.94 11.72 -33.12
C GLU A 532 39.00 10.27 -33.64
N ALA A 533 38.91 9.29 -32.76
CA ALA A 533 38.86 7.88 -33.13
C ALA A 533 37.59 7.55 -33.93
N THR A 534 36.43 8.08 -33.51
CA THR A 534 35.17 7.91 -34.25
C THR A 534 35.19 8.64 -35.59
N HIS A 535 35.70 9.87 -35.64
CA HIS A 535 35.87 10.64 -36.87
C HIS A 535 36.81 9.94 -37.86
N SER A 536 37.94 9.39 -37.39
CA SER A 536 38.89 8.63 -38.21
C SER A 536 38.27 7.35 -38.77
N LYS A 537 37.50 6.61 -37.95
CA LYS A 537 36.74 5.44 -38.42
C LYS A 537 35.69 5.82 -39.47
N LEU A 538 34.99 6.93 -39.28
CA LEU A 538 34.04 7.47 -40.25
C LEU A 538 34.73 7.83 -41.57
N LYS A 539 35.86 8.54 -41.51
CA LYS A 539 36.66 8.90 -42.69
C LYS A 539 37.13 7.66 -43.46
N HIS A 540 37.65 6.65 -42.76
CA HIS A 540 38.01 5.36 -43.39
C HIS A 540 36.82 4.66 -44.04
N ARG A 541 35.63 4.69 -43.42
CA ARG A 541 34.41 4.14 -44.01
C ARG A 541 33.99 4.90 -45.26
N VAL A 542 34.06 6.23 -45.24
CA VAL A 542 33.77 7.09 -46.40
C VAL A 542 34.76 6.80 -47.53
N SER A 543 36.06 6.80 -47.28
CA SER A 543 37.07 6.48 -48.30
C SER A 543 36.92 5.07 -48.88
N ARG A 544 36.49 4.09 -48.06
CA ARG A 544 36.19 2.73 -48.54
C ARG A 544 34.93 2.69 -49.42
N LEU A 545 33.94 3.53 -49.14
CA LEU A 545 32.76 3.70 -49.98
C LEU A 545 33.11 4.44 -51.28
N GLU A 546 33.92 5.49 -51.22
CA GLU A 546 34.42 6.21 -52.40
C GLU A 546 35.19 5.27 -53.35
N ARG A 547 36.09 4.43 -52.81
CA ARG A 547 36.78 3.40 -53.61
C ARG A 547 35.86 2.36 -54.25
N LYS A 548 34.65 2.15 -53.71
CA LYS A 548 33.64 1.28 -54.33
C LYS A 548 32.78 2.00 -55.37
N VAL A 549 32.75 3.33 -55.34
CA VAL A 549 31.96 4.18 -56.24
C VAL A 549 32.78 4.69 -57.42
N VAL A 550 34.11 4.82 -57.27
CA VAL A 550 35.00 5.25 -58.36
C VAL A 550 35.44 4.05 -59.22
N PRO A 551 35.13 4.02 -60.53
CA PRO A 551 35.62 2.98 -61.45
C PRO A 551 37.12 3.15 -61.74
N PRO A 552 37.87 2.08 -62.07
CA PRO A 552 39.30 2.15 -62.30
C PRO A 552 39.61 3.01 -63.55
N PRO A 553 40.73 3.75 -63.57
CA PRO A 553 41.10 4.54 -64.73
C PRO A 553 41.51 3.61 -65.89
N ARG A 554 41.11 4.00 -67.11
CA ARG A 554 41.54 3.34 -68.35
C ARG A 554 43.06 3.47 -68.50
N ALA A 555 43.72 2.35 -68.71
CA ALA A 555 45.11 2.29 -69.13
C ALA A 555 45.21 2.80 -70.57
N ASP A 556 45.84 3.95 -70.75
CA ASP A 556 46.58 4.32 -71.97
C ASP A 556 47.39 5.59 -71.68
N GLN A 557 48.71 5.41 -71.54
CA GLN A 557 49.80 6.20 -72.14
C GLN A 557 51.09 6.11 -71.30
N LEU A 558 52.15 5.68 -71.99
CA LEU A 558 53.54 5.59 -71.54
C LEU A 558 54.13 6.97 -71.16
N SER A 559 55.03 6.98 -70.18
CA SER A 559 56.46 7.28 -70.36
C SER A 559 57.11 7.98 -69.14
N ALA A 560 58.41 7.71 -69.01
CA ALA A 560 59.44 8.35 -68.17
C ALA A 560 59.70 7.79 -66.76
N ALA A 561 60.96 7.39 -66.59
CA ALA A 561 61.61 6.71 -65.48
C ALA A 561 62.14 7.70 -64.40
N PRO A 562 62.76 7.23 -63.29
CA PRO A 562 62.76 7.84 -61.95
C PRO A 562 64.07 8.62 -61.63
N PRO A 563 64.41 9.03 -60.37
CA PRO A 563 64.89 8.08 -59.35
C PRO A 563 64.68 8.43 -57.85
N SER A 564 64.81 7.35 -57.08
CA SER A 564 65.62 7.16 -55.84
C SER A 564 65.25 7.77 -54.49
N ALA A 565 65.11 6.82 -53.56
CA ALA A 565 65.82 6.71 -52.26
C ALA A 565 65.32 7.62 -51.13
N ALA A 566 65.35 7.23 -49.86
CA ALA A 566 66.00 6.13 -49.16
C ALA A 566 65.23 5.94 -47.82
N LEU A 567 65.21 4.74 -47.22
CA LEU A 567 65.95 4.39 -45.99
C LEU A 567 65.60 5.32 -44.80
N ASP A 568 65.22 4.90 -43.60
CA ASP A 568 65.40 3.66 -42.83
C ASP A 568 64.44 3.79 -41.63
N ALA A 569 63.71 2.74 -41.25
CA ALA A 569 64.10 1.82 -40.18
C ALA A 569 64.44 2.48 -38.83
N LYS A 570 63.58 2.23 -37.84
CA LYS A 570 63.88 1.72 -36.47
C LYS A 570 62.57 1.73 -35.68
N ASP A 571 62.11 0.56 -35.23
CA ASP A 571 62.46 -0.03 -33.92
C ASP A 571 62.09 0.94 -32.78
N GLU A 572 61.40 0.58 -31.72
CA GLU A 572 61.14 -0.71 -31.11
C GLU A 572 60.14 -0.44 -29.96
N GLU A 573 59.32 -1.44 -29.66
CA GLU A 573 58.99 -1.93 -28.32
C GLU A 573 58.71 -1.02 -27.10
N ARG A 574 57.69 -1.49 -26.34
CA ARG A 574 57.35 -1.24 -24.91
C ARG A 574 56.69 0.12 -24.63
N LYS A 575 55.47 0.21 -24.11
CA LYS A 575 54.79 -0.51 -23.03
C LYS A 575 53.28 -0.31 -23.13
#